data_AF-A0A9W3X447-F1
#
_entry.id   AF-A0A9W3X447-F1
#
_cell.length_a   1.000
_cell.length_b   1.000
_cell.length_c   1.000
_cell.angle_alpha   90.00
_cell.angle_beta   90.00
_cell.angle_gamma   90.00
#
_symmetry.space_group_name_H-M   'P 1'
#
loop_
_entity.id
_entity.type
_entity.pdbx_description
1 polymer ?
#
loop_
_entity_poly.entity_id
_entity_poly.type
_entity_poly.pdbx_seq_one_letter_code
_entity_poly.pdbx_strand_id
1 'polypeptide(L)'
;MGRSEEGRASCESERKISSKIMKTKKNHVPSNRIIAEEFGINRTVPGAPQYMQDLISIFNQKGWHKSFYAFREDTWTGMHYELGTGKIKWDEEGQPKRQDNPLWDVIKNDLQSHKLLKLGGRVWEDNNQNGIQDQSEKEMEGVRVQLLNKDGNAVKEVKTDKEGHYLFDGLTENTYRVQGEKPFGYRLHAKIKWTRCNG
;
A
#
# COMPACT_ATOMS: atom_id res chain seq x y z
N MET A 1 -13.63 19.88 22.58
CA MET A 1 -12.59 19.90 21.51
C MET A 1 -11.39 19.10 22.00
N GLY A 2 -11.40 17.78 21.83
CA GLY A 2 -10.23 16.94 22.07
C GLY A 2 -9.61 16.62 20.72
N ARG A 3 -8.41 17.13 20.43
CA ARG A 3 -7.58 16.48 19.41
C ARG A 3 -7.19 15.14 20.03
N SER A 4 -7.53 14.05 19.36
CA SER A 4 -7.08 12.71 19.75
C SER A 4 -5.56 12.73 19.95
N GLU A 5 -5.07 12.03 20.96
CA GLU A 5 -3.63 11.96 21.27
C GLU A 5 -2.82 11.44 20.06
N GLU A 6 -3.45 10.66 19.18
CA GLU A 6 -2.94 10.22 17.87
C GLU A 6 -2.49 11.38 16.96
N GLY A 7 -3.21 12.50 16.94
CA GLY A 7 -2.86 13.66 16.12
C GLY A 7 -1.68 14.48 16.66
N ARG A 8 -1.32 14.30 17.94
CA ARG A 8 -0.24 15.03 18.61
C ARG A 8 1.11 14.33 18.46
N ALA A 9 1.11 12.99 18.51
CA ALA A 9 2.30 12.17 18.29
C ALA A 9 2.83 12.29 16.85
N SER A 10 1.92 12.22 15.85
CA SER A 10 2.26 12.39 14.42
C SER A 10 2.96 13.72 14.12
N CYS A 11 2.54 14.83 14.73
CA CYS A 11 3.17 16.14 14.54
C CYS A 11 4.65 16.16 14.98
N GLU A 12 5.03 15.44 16.04
CA GLU A 12 6.42 15.42 16.53
C GLU A 12 7.31 14.57 15.62
N SER A 13 6.79 13.44 15.16
CA SER A 13 7.44 12.57 14.17
C SER A 13 7.66 13.30 12.85
N GLU A 14 6.66 14.03 12.36
CA GLU A 14 6.79 14.88 11.16
C GLU A 14 7.85 15.97 11.34
N ARG A 15 7.93 16.63 12.50
CA ARG A 15 8.97 17.64 12.77
C ARG A 15 10.37 17.06 12.60
N LYS A 16 10.63 15.83 13.07
CA LYS A 16 11.95 15.18 12.98
C LYS A 16 12.41 14.94 11.54
N ILE A 17 11.49 14.74 10.61
CA ILE A 17 11.78 14.53 9.18
C ILE A 17 11.42 15.72 8.28
N SER A 18 10.86 16.80 8.84
CA SER A 18 10.35 17.97 8.12
C SER A 18 11.39 18.60 7.20
N SER A 19 12.64 18.71 7.61
CA SER A 19 13.71 19.29 6.78
C SER A 19 13.99 18.45 5.52
N LYS A 20 13.87 17.12 5.61
CA LYS A 20 14.01 16.21 4.46
C LYS A 20 12.82 16.36 3.53
N ILE A 21 11.60 16.42 4.07
CA ILE A 21 10.37 16.67 3.31
C ILE A 21 10.45 18.01 2.56
N MET A 22 10.95 19.06 3.20
CA MET A 22 11.10 20.37 2.56
C MET A 22 12.14 20.34 1.43
N LYS A 23 13.24 19.62 1.62
CA LYS A 23 14.29 19.46 0.61
C LYS A 23 13.80 18.72 -0.63
N THR A 24 13.02 17.65 -0.47
CA THR A 24 12.47 16.89 -1.62
C THR A 24 11.50 17.73 -2.44
N LYS A 25 10.64 18.51 -1.77
CA LYS A 25 9.73 19.48 -2.43
C LYS A 25 10.51 20.56 -3.19
N LYS A 26 11.49 21.20 -2.53
CA LYS A 26 12.32 22.25 -3.15
C LYS A 26 13.02 21.75 -4.42
N ASN A 27 13.43 20.49 -4.43
CA ASN A 27 14.17 19.89 -5.54
C ASN A 27 13.28 19.14 -6.54
N HIS A 28 11.95 19.23 -6.43
CA HIS A 28 10.99 18.56 -7.32
C HIS A 28 11.25 17.05 -7.48
N VAL A 29 11.71 16.38 -6.41
CA VAL A 29 11.98 14.94 -6.45
C VAL A 29 10.66 14.19 -6.46
N PRO A 30 10.39 13.35 -7.47
CA PRO A 30 9.18 12.53 -7.49
C PRO A 30 9.10 11.61 -6.26
N SER A 31 7.92 11.49 -5.65
CA SER A 31 7.72 10.66 -4.45
C SER A 31 8.17 9.20 -4.63
N ASN A 32 7.92 8.62 -5.80
CA ASN A 32 8.32 7.26 -6.18
C ASN A 32 9.83 7.09 -6.45
N ARG A 33 10.63 8.14 -6.24
CA ARG A 33 12.10 8.09 -6.30
C ARG A 33 12.76 8.38 -4.96
N ILE A 34 11.98 8.38 -3.88
CA ILE A 34 12.48 8.62 -2.52
C ILE A 34 12.36 7.32 -1.75
N ILE A 35 13.45 6.95 -1.08
CA ILE A 35 13.51 5.79 -0.20
C ILE A 35 13.92 6.27 1.20
N ALA A 36 13.13 5.96 2.21
CA ALA A 36 13.58 5.99 3.60
C ALA A 36 14.41 4.72 3.84
N GLU A 37 15.71 4.80 3.55
CA GLU A 37 16.60 3.64 3.51
C GLU A 37 16.96 3.09 4.90
N GLU A 38 17.03 3.97 5.90
CA GLU A 38 17.29 3.60 7.29
C GLU A 38 16.32 4.34 8.21
N PHE A 39 15.45 3.60 8.90
CA PHE A 39 14.60 4.13 9.95
C PHE A 39 14.31 3.05 11.00
N GLY A 40 14.23 3.49 12.26
CA GLY A 40 13.97 2.61 13.39
C GLY A 40 13.93 3.40 14.69
N ILE A 41 13.71 2.67 15.79
CA ILE A 41 13.70 3.21 17.14
C ILE A 41 14.16 2.13 18.11
N ASN A 42 14.89 2.53 19.16
CA ASN A 42 15.24 1.63 20.24
C ASN A 42 13.95 1.14 20.93
N ARG A 43 13.80 -0.19 21.00
CA ARG A 43 12.64 -0.89 21.56
C ARG A 43 12.35 -0.59 23.03
N THR A 44 13.33 -0.08 23.78
CA THR A 44 13.18 0.23 25.20
C THR A 44 12.67 1.65 25.46
N VAL A 45 12.56 2.48 24.42
CA VAL A 45 12.08 3.87 24.56
C VAL A 45 10.56 3.86 24.75
N PRO A 46 10.03 4.54 25.80
CA PRO A 46 8.59 4.72 25.95
C PRO A 46 7.97 5.39 24.72
N GLY A 47 6.88 4.82 24.21
CA GLY A 47 6.22 5.31 22.99
C GLY A 47 6.87 4.86 21.67
N ALA A 48 7.86 3.97 21.70
CA ALA A 48 8.48 3.44 20.50
C ALA A 48 7.49 2.87 19.45
N PRO A 49 6.45 2.09 19.83
CA PRO A 49 5.47 1.60 18.87
C PRO A 49 4.73 2.71 18.13
N GLN A 50 4.27 3.73 18.86
CA GLN A 50 3.55 4.86 18.27
C GLN A 50 4.44 5.65 17.31
N TYR A 51 5.68 5.95 17.72
CA TYR A 51 6.63 6.64 16.86
C TYR A 51 6.90 5.88 15.55
N MET A 52 7.08 4.56 15.66
CA MET A 52 7.30 3.69 14.50
C MET A 52 6.07 3.68 13.57
N GLN A 53 4.87 3.60 14.14
CA GLN A 53 3.61 3.67 13.40
C GLN A 53 3.44 5.01 12.68
N ASP A 54 3.80 6.12 13.33
CA ASP A 54 3.74 7.46 12.76
C ASP A 54 4.70 7.60 11.57
N LEU A 55 5.96 7.18 11.71
CA LEU A 55 6.95 7.23 10.62
C LEU A 55 6.48 6.44 9.39
N ILE A 56 6.04 5.21 9.61
CA ILE A 56 5.51 4.33 8.57
C ILE A 56 4.32 4.99 7.88
N SER A 57 3.39 5.57 8.65
CA SER A 57 2.21 6.26 8.13
C SER A 57 2.60 7.46 7.28
N ILE A 58 3.60 8.25 7.71
CA ILE A 58 4.10 9.39 6.94
C ILE A 58 4.71 8.91 5.61
N PHE A 59 5.55 7.87 5.62
CA PHE A 59 6.15 7.35 4.39
C PHE A 59 5.09 6.84 3.40
N ASN A 60 4.08 6.12 3.90
CA ASN A 60 2.94 5.65 3.11
C ASN A 60 2.16 6.83 2.50
N GLN A 61 1.82 7.84 3.31
CA GLN A 61 1.10 9.03 2.84
C GLN A 61 1.88 9.85 1.81
N LYS A 62 3.22 9.88 1.91
CA LYS A 62 4.07 10.57 0.93
C LYS A 62 4.34 9.75 -0.33
N GLY A 63 3.98 8.47 -0.35
CA GLY A 63 4.28 7.55 -1.45
C GLY A 63 5.78 7.27 -1.57
N TRP A 64 6.52 7.29 -0.45
CA TRP A 64 7.94 6.97 -0.43
C TRP A 64 8.13 5.48 -0.26
N HIS A 65 9.15 4.93 -0.89
CA HIS A 65 9.62 3.59 -0.57
C HIS A 65 10.31 3.63 0.81
N LYS A 66 10.36 2.48 1.47
CA LYS A 66 11.01 2.36 2.78
C LYS A 66 11.76 1.04 2.82
N SER A 67 13.00 1.10 3.27
CA SER A 67 13.77 -0.08 3.63
C SER A 67 13.88 -0.05 5.14
N PHE A 68 13.51 -1.17 5.76
CA PHE A 68 13.66 -1.30 7.19
C PHE A 68 15.05 -1.87 7.49
N TYR A 69 15.88 -1.09 8.18
CA TYR A 69 17.26 -1.42 8.52
C TYR A 69 17.48 -1.16 10.02
N ALA A 70 17.88 -2.06 10.90
CA ALA A 70 17.98 -3.52 10.92
C ALA A 70 17.67 -3.95 12.38
N PHE A 71 17.76 -5.23 12.72
CA PHE A 71 17.66 -5.66 14.11
C PHE A 71 18.93 -5.28 14.99
N ARG A 72 19.31 -3.99 15.28
CA ARG A 72 20.57 -3.59 16.07
C ARG A 72 20.63 -2.49 17.22
N GLU A 73 21.29 -2.73 18.36
CA GLU A 73 21.54 -1.84 19.55
C GLU A 73 23.03 -1.79 19.72
N ASP A 74 23.51 -0.62 20.15
CA ASP A 74 24.79 -0.05 20.64
C ASP A 74 25.97 -0.93 21.11
N THR A 75 25.93 -2.24 20.87
CA THR A 75 27.11 -3.01 20.45
C THR A 75 26.81 -3.57 19.06
N TRP A 76 27.46 -4.62 18.57
CA TRP A 76 27.00 -5.26 17.34
C TRP A 76 25.59 -5.94 17.48
N THR A 77 24.83 -5.72 18.56
CA THR A 77 23.82 -6.69 19.05
C THR A 77 22.57 -6.11 19.73
N GLY A 78 21.64 -5.47 19.01
CA GLY A 78 20.26 -5.34 19.58
C GLY A 78 19.22 -4.35 19.03
N MET A 79 18.64 -4.63 17.89
CA MET A 79 17.22 -4.27 17.67
C MET A 79 16.56 -5.57 17.33
N HIS A 80 16.81 -6.60 18.11
CA HIS A 80 15.98 -7.78 18.03
C HIS A 80 14.63 -7.38 18.62
N TYR A 81 13.71 -6.91 17.78
CA TYR A 81 12.34 -6.59 18.15
C TYR A 81 11.66 -7.80 18.79
N GLU A 82 12.15 -9.00 18.54
CA GLU A 82 11.74 -10.22 19.23
C GLU A 82 12.18 -10.31 20.71
N LEU A 83 12.93 -9.36 21.27
CA LEU A 83 13.45 -9.41 22.66
C LEU A 83 12.62 -8.60 23.68
N GLY A 84 11.38 -8.27 23.34
CA GLY A 84 10.47 -7.50 24.18
C GLY A 84 10.84 -6.02 24.31
N THR A 85 10.31 -5.35 25.34
CA THR A 85 10.45 -3.90 25.55
C THR A 85 11.47 -3.51 26.64
N GLY A 86 12.00 -4.49 27.38
CA GLY A 86 12.87 -4.25 28.54
C GLY A 86 14.30 -4.75 28.34
N LYS A 87 15.06 -4.84 29.46
CA LYS A 87 16.38 -5.47 29.46
C LYS A 87 16.32 -6.90 28.90
N ILE A 88 17.36 -7.30 28.18
CA ILE A 88 17.47 -8.65 27.61
C ILE A 88 17.50 -9.66 28.76
N LYS A 89 16.66 -10.69 28.65
CA LYS A 89 16.69 -11.87 29.51
C LYS A 89 17.46 -12.96 28.78
N TRP A 90 18.34 -13.66 29.50
CA TRP A 90 19.13 -14.76 28.96
C TRP A 90 18.59 -16.10 29.50
N ASP A 91 18.67 -17.17 28.73
CA ASP A 91 18.42 -18.53 29.20
C ASP A 91 19.67 -19.19 29.81
N GLU A 92 19.51 -20.42 30.27
CA GLU A 92 20.56 -21.20 30.94
C GLU A 92 21.71 -21.54 29.98
N GLU A 93 21.42 -21.56 28.68
CA GLU A 93 22.34 -21.76 27.57
C GLU A 93 23.01 -20.46 27.08
N GLY A 94 22.69 -19.32 27.70
CA GLY A 94 23.25 -18.02 27.34
C GLY A 94 22.71 -17.41 26.05
N GLN A 95 21.53 -17.85 25.59
CA GLN A 95 20.81 -17.27 24.46
C GLN A 95 19.78 -16.22 24.94
N PRO A 96 19.51 -15.18 24.12
CA PRO A 96 18.54 -14.17 24.50
C PRO A 96 17.11 -14.72 24.36
N LYS A 97 16.34 -14.67 25.44
CA LYS A 97 14.94 -15.09 25.46
C LYS A 97 14.07 -14.10 24.69
N ARG A 98 13.42 -14.62 23.65
CA ARG A 98 12.41 -13.87 22.88
C ARG A 98 11.21 -13.55 23.77
N GLN A 99 10.70 -12.34 23.62
CA GLN A 99 9.55 -11.79 24.33
C GLN A 99 8.73 -10.95 23.36
N ASP A 100 7.41 -10.93 23.56
CA ASP A 100 6.51 -10.14 22.74
C ASP A 100 6.88 -8.65 22.78
N ASN A 101 6.84 -8.04 21.60
CA ASN A 101 7.14 -6.63 21.42
C ASN A 101 6.12 -5.99 20.48
N PRO A 102 5.42 -4.93 20.94
CA PRO A 102 4.42 -4.23 20.13
C PRO A 102 4.99 -3.61 18.84
N LEU A 103 6.30 -3.40 18.73
CA LEU A 103 6.92 -2.96 17.47
C LEU A 103 6.79 -4.00 16.35
N TRP A 104 6.68 -5.29 16.69
CA TRP A 104 6.42 -6.35 15.72
C TRP A 104 5.00 -6.24 15.15
N ASP A 105 4.03 -5.85 15.97
CA ASP A 105 2.65 -5.62 15.52
C ASP A 105 2.58 -4.44 14.55
N VAL A 106 3.33 -3.37 14.80
CA VAL A 106 3.42 -2.23 13.87
C VAL A 106 3.94 -2.65 12.50
N ILE A 107 5.04 -3.43 12.45
CA ILE A 107 5.62 -3.90 11.18
C ILE A 107 4.69 -4.90 10.49
N LYS A 108 4.14 -5.88 11.22
CA LYS A 108 3.18 -6.84 10.67
C LYS A 108 1.95 -6.13 10.09
N ASN A 109 1.39 -5.19 10.83
CA ASN A 109 0.23 -4.42 10.39
C ASN A 109 0.55 -3.60 9.15
N ASP A 110 1.73 -2.98 9.06
CA ASP A 110 2.14 -2.29 7.84
C ASP A 110 2.25 -3.25 6.65
N LEU A 111 2.95 -4.38 6.80
CA LEU A 111 3.09 -5.38 5.74
C LEU A 111 1.75 -5.97 5.30
N GLN A 112 0.82 -6.16 6.24
CA GLN A 112 -0.53 -6.66 5.96
C GLN A 112 -1.47 -5.57 5.43
N SER A 113 -1.28 -4.30 5.81
CA SER A 113 -2.06 -3.15 5.32
C SER A 113 -1.80 -2.85 3.85
N HIS A 114 -0.70 -3.36 3.29
CA HIS A 114 -0.50 -3.43 1.84
C HIS A 114 -1.26 -4.63 1.25
N LYS A 115 -2.50 -4.86 1.69
CA LYS A 115 -3.40 -5.83 1.06
C LYS A 115 -3.70 -5.32 -0.34
N LEU A 116 -2.91 -5.81 -1.28
CA LEU A 116 -3.06 -5.46 -2.67
C LEU A 116 -4.43 -5.94 -3.13
N LEU A 117 -5.22 -4.99 -3.58
CA LEU A 117 -6.56 -5.20 -4.06
C LEU A 117 -6.52 -5.74 -5.48
N LYS A 118 -7.61 -6.41 -5.83
CA LYS A 118 -7.86 -6.93 -7.16
C LYS A 118 -9.11 -6.26 -7.72
N LEU A 119 -9.04 -5.80 -8.96
CA LEU A 119 -10.17 -5.26 -9.69
C LEU A 119 -10.30 -6.04 -10.99
N GLY A 120 -11.41 -6.72 -11.18
CA GLY A 120 -11.68 -7.49 -12.37
C GLY A 120 -13.10 -7.31 -12.87
N GLY A 121 -13.35 -7.86 -14.05
CA GLY A 121 -14.65 -7.83 -14.70
C GLY A 121 -14.68 -8.70 -15.94
N ARG A 122 -15.73 -8.51 -16.73
CA ARG A 122 -16.02 -9.25 -17.96
C ARG A 122 -16.27 -8.28 -19.11
N VAL A 123 -16.00 -8.74 -20.33
CA VAL A 123 -16.41 -8.08 -21.59
C VAL A 123 -17.17 -9.10 -22.42
N TRP A 124 -18.36 -8.72 -22.88
CA TRP A 124 -19.26 -9.55 -23.67
C TRP A 124 -19.99 -8.72 -24.72
N GLU A 125 -20.61 -9.39 -25.70
CA GLU A 125 -21.46 -8.79 -26.72
C GLU A 125 -22.89 -8.59 -26.17
N ASP A 126 -23.20 -7.36 -25.74
CA ASP A 126 -24.53 -6.96 -25.28
C ASP A 126 -25.48 -6.76 -26.47
N ASN A 127 -26.02 -7.87 -26.99
CA ASN A 127 -26.82 -7.89 -28.22
C ASN A 127 -28.22 -7.29 -28.01
N ASN A 128 -28.75 -7.38 -26.80
CA ASN A 128 -30.06 -6.85 -26.45
C ASN A 128 -30.01 -5.45 -25.81
N GLN A 129 -28.80 -4.92 -25.59
CA GLN A 129 -28.50 -3.57 -25.09
C GLN A 129 -29.07 -3.29 -23.70
N ASN A 130 -29.17 -4.32 -22.86
CA ASN A 130 -29.72 -4.19 -21.51
C ASN A 130 -28.63 -3.93 -20.44
N GLY A 131 -27.34 -4.06 -20.80
CA GLY A 131 -26.21 -3.89 -19.90
C GLY A 131 -26.08 -4.97 -18.80
N ILE A 132 -26.75 -6.10 -18.97
CA ILE A 132 -26.70 -7.31 -18.14
C ILE A 132 -26.06 -8.40 -19.00
N GLN A 133 -25.23 -9.26 -18.40
CA GLN A 133 -24.71 -10.40 -19.14
C GLN A 133 -25.73 -11.54 -19.15
N ASP A 134 -26.30 -11.81 -20.32
CA ASP A 134 -27.21 -12.92 -20.52
C ASP A 134 -26.48 -14.19 -21.01
N GLN A 135 -27.06 -15.38 -20.76
CA GLN A 135 -26.41 -16.66 -21.08
C GLN A 135 -26.16 -16.87 -22.59
N SER A 136 -26.93 -16.19 -23.46
CA SER A 136 -26.77 -16.26 -24.91
C SER A 136 -25.73 -15.30 -25.46
N GLU A 137 -25.16 -14.43 -24.63
CA GLU A 137 -24.25 -13.38 -25.07
C GLU A 137 -22.81 -13.85 -25.06
N LYS A 138 -22.12 -13.56 -26.18
CA LYS A 138 -20.79 -14.07 -26.45
C LYS A 138 -19.74 -13.32 -25.64
N GLU A 139 -18.83 -14.05 -25.01
CA GLU A 139 -17.66 -13.47 -24.36
C GLU A 139 -16.65 -12.94 -25.40
N MET A 140 -15.95 -11.86 -25.04
CA MET A 140 -15.03 -11.17 -25.95
C MET A 140 -13.59 -11.32 -25.50
N GLU A 141 -12.84 -12.19 -26.19
CA GLU A 141 -11.39 -12.37 -25.99
C GLU A 141 -10.56 -11.24 -26.63
N GLY A 142 -9.42 -10.91 -26.01
CA GLY A 142 -8.42 -10.04 -26.60
C GLY A 142 -8.76 -8.55 -26.58
N VAL A 143 -9.86 -8.15 -25.95
CA VAL A 143 -10.25 -6.75 -25.77
C VAL A 143 -9.26 -6.08 -24.83
N ARG A 144 -8.63 -4.99 -25.27
CA ARG A 144 -7.71 -4.22 -24.44
C ARG A 144 -8.51 -3.45 -23.38
N VAL A 145 -8.10 -3.59 -22.12
CA VAL A 145 -8.70 -2.92 -20.97
C VAL A 145 -7.61 -2.17 -20.21
N GLN A 146 -7.80 -0.87 -20.02
CA GLN A 146 -6.89 0.02 -19.29
C GLN A 146 -7.47 0.39 -17.93
N LEU A 147 -6.59 0.44 -16.93
CA LEU A 147 -6.86 1.01 -15.63
C LEU A 147 -6.27 2.41 -15.58
N LEU A 148 -7.11 3.40 -15.30
CA LEU A 148 -6.72 4.80 -15.18
C LEU A 148 -6.80 5.24 -13.71
N ASN A 149 -5.90 6.12 -13.31
CA ASN A 149 -5.98 6.79 -12.01
C ASN A 149 -7.00 7.94 -12.03
N LYS A 150 -7.20 8.58 -10.87
CA LYS A 150 -8.12 9.74 -10.71
C LYS A 150 -7.85 10.91 -11.67
N ASP A 151 -6.60 11.07 -12.12
CA ASP A 151 -6.17 12.16 -12.99
C ASP A 151 -6.33 11.79 -14.49
N GLY A 152 -6.83 10.59 -14.78
CA GLY A 152 -7.06 10.08 -16.14
C GLY A 152 -5.85 9.43 -16.79
N ASN A 153 -4.72 9.27 -16.08
CA ASN A 153 -3.52 8.65 -16.61
C ASN A 153 -3.60 7.12 -16.50
N ALA A 154 -3.15 6.41 -17.54
CA ALA A 154 -3.07 4.96 -17.54
C ALA A 154 -2.00 4.46 -16.55
N VAL A 155 -2.39 3.51 -15.69
CA VAL A 155 -1.51 2.91 -14.68
C VAL A 155 -1.28 1.41 -14.90
N LYS A 156 -2.24 0.71 -15.51
CA LYS A 156 -2.12 -0.70 -15.93
C LYS A 156 -2.94 -0.96 -17.19
N GLU A 157 -2.59 -2.02 -17.91
CA GLU A 157 -3.31 -2.50 -19.08
C GLU A 157 -3.29 -4.03 -19.12
N VAL A 158 -4.41 -4.63 -19.51
CA VAL A 158 -4.57 -6.07 -19.71
C VAL A 158 -5.42 -6.33 -20.96
N LYS A 159 -5.46 -7.59 -21.40
CA LYS A 159 -6.43 -8.06 -22.39
C LYS A 159 -7.36 -9.09 -21.75
N THR A 160 -8.59 -9.15 -22.24
CA THR A 160 -9.51 -10.19 -21.81
C THR A 160 -9.06 -11.58 -22.27
N ASP A 161 -9.32 -12.59 -21.44
CA ASP A 161 -9.10 -14.00 -21.78
C ASP A 161 -10.22 -14.58 -22.66
N LYS A 162 -10.17 -15.89 -22.91
CA LYS A 162 -11.12 -16.62 -23.78
C LYS A 162 -12.55 -16.55 -23.26
N GLU A 163 -12.70 -16.43 -21.95
CA GLU A 163 -13.97 -16.28 -21.25
C GLU A 163 -14.36 -14.81 -21.06
N GLY A 164 -13.63 -13.87 -21.67
CA GLY A 164 -13.90 -12.44 -21.64
C GLY A 164 -13.50 -11.76 -20.32
N HIS A 165 -12.76 -12.43 -19.44
CA HIS A 165 -12.43 -11.90 -18.11
C HIS A 165 -11.16 -11.06 -18.16
N TYR A 166 -11.11 -10.01 -17.34
CA TYR A 166 -9.90 -9.24 -17.09
C TYR A 166 -9.67 -9.08 -15.60
N LEU A 167 -8.41 -8.98 -15.20
CA LEU A 167 -8.01 -8.81 -13.80
C LEU A 167 -6.81 -7.86 -13.70
N PHE A 168 -6.98 -6.81 -12.91
CA PHE A 168 -5.90 -5.98 -12.39
C PHE A 168 -5.61 -6.43 -10.95
N ASP A 169 -4.42 -6.94 -10.71
CA ASP A 169 -3.92 -7.27 -9.37
C ASP A 169 -3.08 -6.13 -8.80
N GLY A 170 -2.50 -6.32 -7.60
CA GLY A 170 -1.46 -5.43 -7.12
C GLY A 170 -1.92 -3.98 -6.87
N LEU A 171 -3.22 -3.74 -6.66
CA LEU A 171 -3.77 -2.39 -6.55
C LEU A 171 -3.70 -1.89 -5.11
N THR A 172 -3.24 -0.65 -4.92
CA THR A 172 -3.37 0.02 -3.63
C THR A 172 -4.76 0.65 -3.51
N GLU A 173 -5.21 0.92 -2.28
CA GLU A 173 -6.45 1.66 -2.04
C GLU A 173 -6.40 3.03 -2.73
N ASN A 174 -7.21 3.17 -3.77
CA ASN A 174 -7.33 4.41 -4.53
C ASN A 174 -8.63 4.41 -5.34
N THR A 175 -8.88 5.53 -6.00
CA THR A 175 -9.95 5.67 -6.99
C THR A 175 -9.40 5.37 -8.37
N TYR A 176 -9.98 4.35 -9.02
CA TYR A 176 -9.62 3.96 -10.38
C TYR A 176 -10.82 4.02 -11.31
N ARG A 177 -10.52 4.18 -12.60
CA ARG A 177 -11.47 4.06 -13.71
C ARG A 177 -11.01 2.96 -14.65
N VAL A 178 -11.90 2.02 -14.96
CA VAL A 178 -11.65 1.01 -15.98
C VAL A 178 -12.16 1.52 -17.32
N GLN A 179 -11.36 1.36 -18.38
CA GLN A 179 -11.70 1.77 -19.74
C GLN A 179 -11.35 0.64 -20.72
N GLY A 180 -12.35 0.08 -21.39
CA GLY A 180 -12.14 -0.86 -22.50
C GLY A 180 -11.93 -0.11 -23.82
N GLU A 181 -11.02 -0.59 -24.65
CA GLU A 181 -10.97 -0.19 -26.06
C GLU A 181 -12.10 -0.86 -26.83
N LYS A 182 -12.82 -0.06 -27.62
CA LYS A 182 -13.86 -0.54 -28.51
C LYS A 182 -13.23 -1.34 -29.67
N PRO A 183 -13.56 -2.63 -29.85
CA PRO A 183 -13.20 -3.35 -31.06
C PRO A 183 -13.88 -2.75 -32.29
N PHE A 184 -13.24 -2.85 -33.46
CA PHE A 184 -13.81 -2.35 -34.72
C PHE A 184 -15.20 -2.96 -34.96
N GLY A 185 -16.18 -2.13 -35.32
CA GLY A 185 -17.57 -2.56 -35.56
C GLY A 185 -18.51 -2.55 -34.35
N TYR A 186 -18.02 -2.46 -33.11
CA TYR A 186 -18.86 -2.52 -31.90
C TYR A 186 -19.23 -1.14 -31.36
N ARG A 187 -20.21 -1.00 -30.46
CA ARG A 187 -20.38 0.21 -29.63
C ARG A 187 -20.13 -0.17 -28.18
N LEU A 188 -19.40 0.67 -27.44
CA LEU A 188 -19.21 0.49 -26.01
C LEU A 188 -20.55 0.76 -25.30
N HIS A 189 -21.16 -0.30 -24.76
CA HIS A 189 -22.24 -0.20 -23.79
C HIS A 189 -21.65 -0.29 -22.37
N ALA A 190 -20.77 0.65 -22.02
CA ALA A 190 -20.15 0.68 -20.70
C ALA A 190 -20.76 1.80 -19.84
N LYS A 191 -21.23 1.45 -18.64
CA LYS A 191 -21.49 2.46 -17.59
C LYS A 191 -20.14 2.83 -16.98
N ILE A 192 -19.73 4.09 -17.13
CA ILE A 192 -18.52 4.60 -16.48
C ILE A 192 -18.71 4.46 -14.97
N LYS A 193 -18.01 3.50 -14.37
CA LYS A 193 -18.05 3.26 -12.93
C LYS A 193 -16.70 3.62 -12.33
N TRP A 194 -16.72 4.65 -11.49
CA TRP A 194 -15.61 4.89 -10.58
C TRP A 194 -15.68 3.83 -9.50
N THR A 195 -14.63 3.03 -9.39
CA THR A 195 -14.53 2.03 -8.33
C THR A 195 -13.52 2.52 -7.32
N ARG A 196 -14.00 2.70 -6.09
CA ARG A 196 -13.13 2.90 -4.93
C ARG A 196 -12.74 1.51 -4.43
N CYS A 197 -11.46 1.19 -4.53
CA CYS A 197 -10.93 -0.04 -3.98
C CYS A 197 -10.55 0.23 -2.51
N ASN A 198 -11.23 -0.44 -1.57
CA ASN A 198 -10.96 -0.41 -0.12
C ASN A 198 -10.65 -1.85 0.36
N GLY A 199 -9.82 -2.01 1.39
CA GLY A 199 -9.34 -3.30 1.93
C GLY A 199 -10.15 -3.93 3.04
#